data_AF-A0A381J6Y0-F1
#
_entry.id   AF-A0A381J6Y0-F1
#
_cell.length_a   1.000
_cell.length_b   1.000
_cell.length_c   1.000
_cell.angle_alpha   90.00
_cell.angle_beta   90.00
_cell.angle_gamma   90.00
#
_symmetry.space_group_name_H-M   'P 1'
#
loop_
_entity.id
_entity.type
_entity.pdbx_description
1 polymer ?
#
loop_
_entity_poly.entity_id
_entity_poly.type
_entity_poly.pdbx_seq_one_letter_code
_entity_poly.pdbx_strand_id
1 'polypeptide(L)'
;MSQKMISSEEEVKEFLKELKEILTDPRFDIARDLDILPKKKSESPIDLYTTANTLIALDFDKDDVLNQLLALDFILQDSLSRITYLIK
;
A
#
# COMPACT_ATOMS: atom_id res chain seq x y z
N MET A 1 12.35 15.13 17.13
CA MET A 1 10.91 15.37 16.90
C MET A 1 10.70 15.30 15.40
N SER A 2 10.18 14.20 14.86
CA SER A 2 9.86 14.15 13.42
C SER A 2 8.69 15.09 13.17
N GLN A 3 8.85 16.08 12.28
CA GLN A 3 7.72 16.85 11.80
C GLN A 3 6.71 15.87 11.19
N LYS A 4 5.52 15.80 11.77
CA LYS A 4 4.43 14.97 11.26
C LYS A 4 3.91 15.68 10.01
N MET A 5 4.43 15.31 8.84
CA MET A 5 3.95 15.81 7.56
C MET A 5 2.57 15.18 7.32
N ILE A 6 1.56 16.02 7.09
CA ILE A 6 0.21 15.60 6.76
C ILE A 6 -0.04 16.11 5.35
N SER A 7 -0.24 15.19 4.40
CA SER A 7 -0.60 15.51 3.02
C SER A 7 -2.08 15.91 2.92
N SER A 8 -2.42 16.70 1.91
CA SER A 8 -3.82 17.04 1.62
C SER A 8 -4.59 15.87 1.02
N GLU A 9 -5.91 15.94 1.02
CA GLU A 9 -6.75 14.93 0.37
C GLU A 9 -6.49 14.87 -1.14
N GLU A 10 -6.32 16.04 -1.78
CA GLU A 10 -6.01 16.16 -3.20
C GLU A 10 -4.66 15.50 -3.54
N GLU A 11 -3.62 15.76 -2.75
CA GLU A 11 -2.30 15.14 -2.93
C GLU A 11 -2.37 13.61 -2.84
N VAL A 12 -3.15 13.08 -1.89
CA VAL A 12 -3.33 11.63 -1.75
C VAL A 12 -4.10 11.05 -2.95
N LYS A 13 -5.13 11.73 -3.44
CA LYS A 13 -5.89 11.29 -4.62
C LYS A 13 -5.05 11.30 -5.89
N GLU A 14 -4.24 12.34 -6.10
CA GLU A 14 -3.31 12.43 -7.23
C GLU A 14 -2.28 11.31 -7.17
N PHE A 15 -1.67 11.08 -6.00
CA PHE A 15 -0.75 9.98 -5.79
C PHE A 15 -1.36 8.61 -6.09
N LEU A 16 -2.57 8.33 -5.58
CA LEU A 16 -3.25 7.05 -5.83
C LEU A 16 -3.62 6.86 -7.30
N LYS A 17 -3.95 7.94 -8.01
CA LYS A 17 -4.20 7.92 -9.45
C LYS A 17 -2.92 7.55 -10.21
N GLU A 18 -1.81 8.23 -9.96
CA GLU A 18 -0.51 7.94 -10.59
C GLU A 18 -0.05 6.50 -10.31
N LEU A 19 -0.20 6.05 -9.06
CA LEU A 19 0.11 4.68 -8.67
C LEU A 19 -0.69 3.69 -9.51
N LYS A 20 -2.01 3.87 -9.63
CA LYS A 20 -2.86 3.01 -10.45
C LYS A 20 -2.46 3.02 -11.93
N GLU A 21 -2.13 4.18 -12.48
CA GLU A 21 -1.69 4.30 -13.87
C GLU A 21 -0.40 3.49 -14.13
N ILE A 22 0.56 3.51 -13.19
CA ILE A 22 1.79 2.70 -13.29
C ILE A 22 1.46 1.21 -13.20
N LEU A 23 0.68 0.82 -12.19
CA LEU A 23 0.38 -0.59 -11.90
C LEU A 23 -0.52 -1.26 -12.95
N THR A 24 -1.22 -0.47 -13.77
CA THR A 24 -2.09 -0.95 -14.85
C THR A 24 -1.52 -0.72 -16.25
N ASP A 25 -0.31 -0.15 -16.38
CA ASP A 25 0.36 -0.02 -17.67
C ASP A 25 0.62 -1.42 -18.27
N PRO A 26 0.25 -1.68 -19.54
CA PRO A 26 0.48 -2.98 -20.17
C PRO A 26 1.94 -3.44 -20.20
N ARG A 27 2.91 -2.55 -19.98
CA ARG A 27 4.36 -2.83 -19.93
C ARG A 27 4.84 -3.13 -18.51
N PHE A 28 3.99 -2.92 -17.51
CA PHE A 28 4.28 -3.28 -16.12
C PHE A 28 4.36 -4.79 -15.99
N ASP A 29 5.48 -5.26 -15.47
CA ASP A 29 5.73 -6.67 -15.20
C ASP A 29 5.94 -6.84 -13.70
N ILE A 30 5.00 -7.51 -13.02
CA ILE A 30 5.04 -7.70 -11.57
C ILE A 30 6.33 -8.39 -11.08
N ALA A 31 6.93 -9.26 -11.88
CA ALA A 31 8.15 -9.95 -11.50
C ALA A 31 9.36 -9.02 -11.51
N ARG A 32 9.38 -8.04 -12.42
CA ARG A 32 10.49 -7.10 -12.65
C ARG A 32 10.32 -5.78 -11.89
N ASP A 33 9.09 -5.26 -11.87
CA ASP A 33 8.81 -3.87 -11.52
C ASP A 33 8.25 -3.73 -10.09
N LEU A 34 7.73 -4.82 -9.50
CA LEU A 34 7.30 -4.86 -8.10
C LEU A 34 8.32 -5.64 -7.24
N ASP A 35 9.14 -4.88 -6.51
CA ASP A 35 10.05 -5.43 -5.48
C ASP A 35 9.48 -5.19 -4.08
N ILE A 36 9.33 -6.27 -3.33
CA ILE A 36 8.83 -6.23 -1.95
C ILE A 36 9.98 -6.56 -1.03
N LEU A 37 10.44 -5.57 -0.28
CA LEU A 37 11.52 -5.75 0.68
C LEU A 37 11.06 -6.71 1.80
N PRO A 38 11.72 -7.87 2.00
CA PRO A 38 11.29 -8.85 2.98
C PRO A 38 11.50 -8.40 4.43
N LYS A 39 12.43 -7.46 4.64
CA LYS A 39 12.73 -6.84 5.93
C LYS A 39 13.49 -5.52 5.73
N LYS A 40 13.48 -4.63 6.72
CA LYS A 40 14.34 -3.44 6.72
C LYS A 40 15.79 -3.81 7.02
N LYS A 41 16.74 -3.00 6.53
CA LYS A 41 18.18 -3.21 6.75
C LYS A 41 18.58 -3.26 8.23
N SER A 42 17.88 -2.51 9.08
CA SER A 42 18.13 -2.43 10.51
C SER A 42 17.41 -3.51 11.33
N GLU A 43 16.55 -4.33 10.70
CA GLU A 43 15.79 -5.37 11.40
C GLU A 43 16.67 -6.58 11.72
N SER A 44 16.50 -7.07 12.96
CA SER A 44 17.22 -8.22 13.48
C SER A 44 16.98 -9.48 12.63
N PRO A 45 17.96 -10.38 12.48
CA PRO A 45 17.74 -11.68 11.83
C PRO A 45 16.68 -12.55 12.51
N ILE A 46 16.39 -12.31 13.80
CA ILE A 46 15.38 -13.04 14.58
C ILE A 46 14.07 -12.26 14.74
N ASP A 47 13.88 -11.20 13.97
CA ASP A 47 12.65 -10.41 14.04
C ASP A 47 11.46 -11.27 13.54
N LEU A 48 10.44 -11.40 14.38
CA LEU A 48 9.24 -12.17 14.08
C LEU A 48 8.28 -11.37 13.19
N TYR A 49 8.38 -10.04 13.17
CA TYR A 49 7.41 -9.15 12.52
C TYR A 49 7.98 -8.52 11.24
N THR A 50 8.71 -9.32 10.47
CA THR A 50 9.21 -8.91 9.14
C THR A 50 8.08 -8.90 8.11
N THR A 51 8.28 -8.16 7.02
CA THR A 51 7.37 -8.18 5.87
C THR A 51 7.20 -9.60 5.32
N ALA A 52 8.29 -10.37 5.21
CA ALA A 52 8.24 -11.75 4.76
C ALA A 52 7.34 -12.63 5.65
N ASN A 53 7.50 -12.56 6.97
CA ASN A 53 6.67 -13.34 7.90
C ASN A 53 5.20 -12.91 7.84
N THR A 54 4.95 -11.61 7.62
CA THR A 54 3.59 -11.07 7.48
C THR A 54 2.93 -11.59 6.21
N LEU A 55 3.62 -11.57 5.07
CA LEU A 55 3.10 -12.12 3.81
C LEU A 55 2.79 -13.61 3.94
N ILE A 56 3.68 -14.39 4.56
CA ILE A 56 3.45 -15.81 4.84
C ILE A 56 2.22 -16.02 5.74
N ALA A 57 2.10 -15.24 6.82
CA ALA A 57 0.98 -15.37 7.75
C ALA A 57 -0.38 -15.01 7.13
N LEU A 58 -0.38 -14.14 6.11
CA LEU A 58 -1.56 -13.75 5.35
C LEU A 58 -1.82 -14.65 4.14
N ASP A 59 -0.92 -15.59 3.82
CA ASP A 59 -0.92 -16.37 2.58
C ASP A 59 -0.93 -15.48 1.32
N PHE A 60 -0.14 -14.39 1.36
CA PHE A 60 -0.07 -13.41 0.29
C PHE A 60 1.14 -13.65 -0.62
N ASP A 61 0.89 -13.58 -1.92
CA ASP A 61 1.92 -13.44 -2.94
C ASP A 61 2.04 -12.00 -3.47
N LYS A 62 2.83 -11.80 -4.54
CA LYS A 62 3.02 -10.48 -5.14
C LYS A 62 1.74 -9.96 -5.79
N ASP A 63 0.96 -10.83 -6.42
CA ASP A 63 -0.29 -10.47 -7.08
C ASP A 63 -1.34 -10.02 -6.06
N ASP A 64 -1.39 -10.65 -4.89
CA ASP A 64 -2.22 -10.20 -3.77
C ASP A 64 -1.86 -8.78 -3.33
N VAL A 65 -0.57 -8.50 -3.18
CA VAL A 65 -0.09 -7.15 -2.81
C VAL A 65 -0.45 -6.14 -3.89
N LEU A 66 -0.27 -6.47 -5.17
CA LEU A 66 -0.68 -5.63 -6.29
C LEU A 66 -2.19 -5.33 -6.24
N ASN A 67 -3.01 -6.34 -6.01
CA ASN A 67 -4.46 -6.20 -5.91
C ASN A 67 -4.86 -5.29 -4.74
N GLN A 68 -4.19 -5.41 -3.58
CA GLN A 68 -4.43 -4.49 -2.46
C GLN A 68 -4.04 -3.05 -2.80
N LEU A 69 -2.93 -2.83 -3.50
CA LEU A 69 -2.51 -1.49 -3.93
C LEU A 69 -3.53 -0.87 -4.90
N LEU A 70 -4.07 -1.65 -5.84
CA LEU A 70 -5.12 -1.20 -6.76
C LEU A 70 -6.45 -0.88 -6.04
N ALA A 71 -6.73 -1.55 -4.92
CA ALA A 71 -7.93 -1.33 -4.12
C ALA A 71 -7.87 -0.10 -3.20
N LEU A 72 -6.69 0.51 -2.99
CA LEU A 72 -6.50 1.59 -2.01
C LEU A 72 -7.46 2.78 -2.20
N ASP A 73 -7.68 3.20 -3.44
CA ASP A 73 -8.60 4.31 -3.74
C ASP A 73 -10.05 3.98 -3.34
N PHE A 74 -10.51 2.75 -3.59
CA PHE A 74 -11.84 2.31 -3.15
C PHE A 74 -11.95 2.32 -1.62
N ILE A 75 -10.92 1.80 -0.93
CA ILE A 75 -10.86 1.77 0.54
C ILE A 75 -10.89 3.19 1.12
N LEU A 76 -10.20 4.14 0.48
CA LEU A 76 -10.16 5.53 0.89
C LEU A 76 -11.53 6.20 0.73
N GLN A 77 -12.20 5.98 -0.40
CA GLN A 77 -13.56 6.49 -0.64
C GLN A 77 -14.59 5.92 0.34
N ASP A 78 -14.54 4.62 0.65
CA ASP A 78 -15.43 3.99 1.65
C ASP A 78 -15.18 4.57 3.05
N SER A 79 -13.91 4.73 3.43
CA SER A 79 -13.54 5.28 4.73
C SER A 79 -14.01 6.72 4.91
N LEU A 80 -13.83 7.58 3.90
CA LEU A 80 -14.32 8.97 3.92
C LEU A 80 -15.85 9.04 3.96
N SER A 81 -16.53 8.16 3.23
CA SER A 81 -18.00 8.07 3.24
C SER A 81 -18.54 7.68 4.61
N ARG A 82 -17.91 6.69 5.26
CA ARG A 82 -18.26 6.25 6.62
C ARG A 82 -18.05 7.34 7.66
N ILE A 83 -16.93 8.05 7.63
CA ILE A 83 -16.67 9.16 8.55
C ILE A 83 -17.72 10.25 8.36
N THR A 84 -18.04 10.61 7.11
CA THR A 84 -19.05 11.62 6.78
C THR A 84 -20.45 11.23 7.30
N TYR A 85 -20.79 9.95 7.29
CA TYR A 85 -22.05 9.46 7.82
C TYR A 85 -22.10 9.50 9.36
N LEU A 86 -20.98 9.26 10.03
CA LEU A 86 -20.89 9.22 11.49
C LEU A 86 -20.92 10.60 12.18
N ILE A 87 -20.66 11.68 11.43
CA ILE A 87 -20.67 13.06 11.94
C ILE A 87 -21.97 13.82 11.67
N LYS A 88 -22.98 13.16 11.09
CA LYS A 88 -24.34 13.67 10.89
C LYS A 88 -25.29 13.13 11.95
#